data_AF-A0A1G1JD01-F1
#
_entry.id   AF-A0A1G1JD01-F1
#
_cell.length_a   1.000
_cell.length_b   1.000
_cell.length_c   1.000
_cell.angle_alpha   90.00
_cell.angle_beta   90.00
_cell.angle_gamma   90.00
#
_symmetry.space_group_name_H-M   'P 1'
#
loop_
_entity.id
_entity.type
_entity.pdbx_description
1 polymer ?
#
loop_
_entity_poly.entity_id
_entity_poly.type
_entity_poly.pdbx_seq_one_letter_code
_entity_poly.pdbx_strand_id
1 'polypeptide(L)'
;MRSLVAILCLISVAGCSSASKPGMSGNDPLSIPEISLFQTAESRAAYVEDYLKSRQTITEQDKISYLLNVVRDSGLVYYRNGAKHPGNTASLWFRWKMNHRQFRNDPIVTADDFVHRVCGHSNKTGEPYLVQMAGGRWESLEAVLARELKFLAQAILSRGITMISKPAEISHTKTTQDAVSSSAARMIPSGTAA
;
A
#
# COMPACT_ATOMS: atom_id res chain seq x y z
N MET A 1 35.12 -4.63 -80.80
CA MET A 1 34.25 -5.50 -79.97
C MET A 1 34.86 -5.55 -78.57
N ARG A 2 34.09 -5.17 -77.53
CA ARG A 2 34.03 -5.69 -76.14
C ARG A 2 35.37 -5.93 -75.41
N SER A 3 35.65 -5.61 -74.15
CA SER A 3 34.99 -5.05 -72.96
C SER A 3 36.06 -5.16 -71.85
N LEU A 4 36.06 -4.27 -70.84
CA LEU A 4 36.44 -4.48 -69.41
C LEU A 4 36.64 -3.08 -68.79
N VAL A 5 35.63 -2.46 -68.15
CA VAL A 5 35.12 -2.68 -66.78
C VAL A 5 36.25 -2.47 -65.76
N ALA A 6 36.47 -1.24 -65.28
CA ALA A 6 35.80 -0.54 -64.18
C ALA A 6 36.29 -0.99 -62.79
N ILE A 7 36.82 -0.04 -62.01
CA ILE A 7 36.73 0.10 -60.55
C ILE A 7 37.24 1.50 -60.21
N LEU A 8 36.39 2.38 -59.69
CA LEU A 8 36.81 3.36 -58.69
C LEU A 8 35.61 3.80 -57.84
N CYS A 9 35.76 3.59 -56.54
CA CYS A 9 34.83 3.95 -55.48
C CYS A 9 34.49 5.44 -55.47
N LEU A 10 33.21 5.75 -55.27
CA LEU A 10 32.74 7.02 -54.73
C LEU A 10 31.83 6.73 -53.54
N ILE A 11 32.34 7.01 -52.35
CA ILE A 11 31.55 7.10 -51.12
C ILE A 11 31.26 8.59 -50.92
N SER A 12 29.99 8.97 -50.91
CA SER A 12 29.54 10.22 -50.28
C SER A 12 28.18 10.01 -49.61
N VAL A 13 28.18 10.39 -48.34
CA VAL A 13 27.18 10.23 -47.29
C VAL A 13 25.90 11.01 -47.62
N ALA A 14 24.75 10.34 -47.62
CA ALA A 14 23.44 11.00 -47.53
C ALA A 14 22.93 10.87 -46.09
N GLY A 15 22.73 12.03 -45.44
CA GLY A 15 22.27 12.12 -44.06
C GLY A 15 20.85 11.59 -43.88
N CYS A 16 20.67 10.72 -42.89
CA CYS A 16 19.35 10.35 -42.38
C CYS A 16 18.84 11.46 -41.46
N SER A 17 17.93 12.29 -41.95
CA SER A 17 17.02 13.06 -41.09
C SER A 17 16.01 12.09 -40.46
N SER A 18 16.26 11.66 -39.22
CA SER A 18 15.26 10.96 -38.42
C SER A 18 14.28 11.98 -37.84
N ALA A 19 13.14 12.13 -38.51
CA ALA A 19 11.95 12.73 -37.95
C ALA A 19 11.46 11.86 -36.78
N SER A 20 11.50 12.39 -35.57
CA SER A 20 10.90 11.77 -34.38
C SER A 20 9.37 11.78 -34.55
N LYS A 21 8.80 10.61 -34.86
CA LYS A 21 7.37 10.35 -34.66
C LYS A 21 7.10 10.27 -33.15
N PRO A 22 5.99 10.83 -32.64
CA PRO A 22 5.56 10.59 -31.27
C PRO A 22 5.26 9.10 -31.12
N GLY A 23 5.93 8.46 -30.16
CA GLY A 23 5.81 7.04 -29.89
C GLY A 23 4.37 6.66 -29.57
N MET A 24 3.75 5.91 -30.47
CA MET A 24 2.60 5.09 -30.11
C MET A 24 3.13 4.02 -29.15
N SER A 25 2.70 4.13 -27.91
CA SER A 25 2.95 3.20 -26.81
C SER A 25 2.76 1.75 -27.27
N GLY A 26 3.83 0.97 -27.16
CA GLY A 26 3.88 -0.42 -27.57
C GLY A 26 2.98 -1.28 -26.70
N ASN A 27 1.88 -1.75 -27.27
CA ASN A 27 1.23 -2.96 -26.78
C ASN A 27 2.01 -4.15 -27.34
N ASP A 28 3.08 -4.54 -26.63
CA ASP A 28 3.70 -5.84 -26.86
C ASP A 28 2.65 -6.93 -26.56
N PRO A 29 2.30 -7.80 -27.53
CA PRO A 29 1.24 -8.80 -27.36
C PRO A 29 1.61 -9.93 -26.37
N LEU A 30 2.79 -9.85 -25.74
CA LEU A 30 3.28 -10.76 -24.70
C LEU A 30 3.46 -10.08 -23.33
N SER A 31 3.16 -8.79 -23.21
CA SER A 31 3.20 -8.09 -21.92
C SER A 31 1.98 -8.48 -21.10
N ILE A 32 2.15 -9.43 -20.18
CA ILE A 32 1.15 -9.73 -19.16
C ILE A 32 0.83 -8.41 -18.44
N PRO A 33 -0.41 -7.90 -18.49
CA PRO A 33 -0.71 -6.62 -17.86
C PRO A 33 -0.49 -6.76 -16.36
N GLU A 34 0.36 -5.89 -15.84
CA GLU A 34 0.71 -5.81 -14.42
C GLU A 34 -0.57 -5.81 -13.57
N ILE A 35 -0.65 -6.75 -12.63
CA ILE A 35 -1.80 -6.85 -11.72
C ILE A 35 -1.60 -5.78 -10.63
N SER A 36 -2.17 -4.60 -10.87
CA SER A 36 -2.06 -3.41 -10.01
C SER A 36 -3.42 -2.74 -9.79
N LEU A 37 -3.65 -2.19 -8.60
CA LEU A 37 -4.84 -1.38 -8.30
C LEU A 37 -4.81 0.00 -8.98
N PHE A 38 -3.70 0.35 -9.60
CA PHE A 38 -3.48 1.60 -10.31
C PHE A 38 -3.57 1.38 -11.82
N GLN A 39 -4.00 2.43 -12.53
CA GLN A 39 -4.13 2.37 -13.99
C GLN A 39 -2.77 2.34 -14.70
N THR A 40 -1.74 2.97 -14.11
CA THR A 40 -0.38 3.02 -14.66
C THR A 40 0.68 2.90 -13.58
N ALA A 41 1.89 2.50 -13.96
CA ALA A 41 3.03 2.41 -13.06
C ALA A 41 3.42 3.79 -12.47
N GLU A 42 3.27 4.87 -13.24
CA GLU A 42 3.59 6.23 -12.82
C GLU A 42 2.62 6.71 -11.73
N SER A 43 1.31 6.43 -11.89
CA SER A 43 0.31 6.80 -10.88
C SER A 43 0.51 6.02 -9.57
N ARG A 44 0.90 4.75 -9.66
CA ARG A 44 1.29 3.93 -8.52
C ARG A 44 2.52 4.50 -7.81
N ALA A 45 3.58 4.78 -8.57
CA ALA A 45 4.80 5.36 -8.03
C ALA A 45 4.51 6.70 -7.34
N ALA A 46 3.78 7.60 -8.00
CA ALA A 46 3.39 8.89 -7.44
C ALA A 46 2.58 8.75 -6.13
N TYR A 47 1.67 7.79 -6.05
CA TYR A 47 0.92 7.52 -4.82
C TYR A 47 1.84 7.06 -3.67
N VAL A 48 2.81 6.19 -3.95
CA VAL A 48 3.80 5.76 -2.96
C VAL A 48 4.75 6.89 -2.57
N GLU A 49 5.21 7.70 -3.52
CA GLU A 49 6.01 8.89 -3.27
C GLU A 49 5.27 9.84 -2.31
N ASP A 50 4.02 10.16 -2.63
CA ASP A 50 3.20 11.05 -1.79
C ASP A 50 2.98 10.50 -0.39
N TYR A 51 2.74 9.19 -0.28
CA TYR A 51 2.55 8.50 0.99
C TYR A 51 3.82 8.52 1.88
N LEU A 52 5.00 8.39 1.27
CA LEU A 52 6.29 8.29 1.98
C LEU A 52 7.00 9.64 2.18
N LYS A 53 6.62 10.70 1.46
CA LYS A 53 7.35 11.99 1.40
C LYS A 53 7.76 12.59 2.74
N SER A 54 6.95 12.41 3.78
CA SER A 54 7.14 13.01 5.11
C SER A 54 7.48 11.99 6.20
N ARG A 55 7.79 10.75 5.82
CA ARG A 55 7.93 9.64 6.77
C ARG A 55 9.39 9.24 6.96
N GLN A 56 9.82 9.21 8.21
CA GLN A 56 11.12 8.66 8.61
C GLN A 56 11.00 7.23 9.17
N THR A 57 9.80 6.90 9.66
CA THR A 57 9.46 5.59 10.22
C THR A 57 8.14 5.09 9.64
N ILE A 58 8.00 3.77 9.53
CA ILE A 58 6.79 3.08 9.09
C ILE A 58 6.51 1.91 10.02
N THR A 59 5.28 1.83 10.54
CA THR A 59 4.78 0.68 11.31
C THR A 59 4.02 -0.32 10.41
N GLU A 60 3.73 -1.52 10.92
CA GLU A 60 2.80 -2.44 10.23
C GLU A 60 1.39 -1.84 10.08
N GLN A 61 0.93 -1.07 11.07
CA GLN A 61 -0.37 -0.41 11.00
C GLN A 61 -0.41 0.70 9.93
N ASP A 62 0.71 1.38 9.69
CA ASP A 62 0.85 2.33 8.59
C ASP A 62 0.69 1.60 7.24
N LYS A 63 1.34 0.45 7.06
CA LYS A 63 1.23 -0.38 5.84
C LYS A 63 -0.20 -0.87 5.62
N ILE A 64 -0.89 -1.35 6.66
CA ILE A 64 -2.31 -1.74 6.57
C ILE A 64 -3.16 -0.53 6.15
N SER A 65 -2.92 0.63 6.77
CA SER A 65 -3.64 1.86 6.45
C SER A 65 -3.42 2.30 5.01
N TYR A 66 -2.20 2.15 4.51
CA TYR A 66 -1.86 2.36 3.10
C TYR A 66 -2.69 1.46 2.19
N LEU A 67 -2.69 0.14 2.41
CA LEU A 67 -3.42 -0.82 1.58
C LEU A 67 -4.94 -0.53 1.57
N LEU A 68 -5.50 -0.16 2.72
CA LEU A 68 -6.90 0.25 2.82
C LEU A 68 -7.20 1.51 2.01
N ASN A 69 -6.30 2.49 2.00
CA ASN A 69 -6.46 3.71 1.20
C ASN A 69 -6.34 3.40 -0.30
N VAL A 70 -5.40 2.55 -0.72
CA VAL A 70 -5.30 2.12 -2.13
C VAL A 70 -6.59 1.44 -2.57
N VAL A 71 -7.15 0.53 -1.76
CA VAL A 71 -8.45 -0.10 -2.05
C VAL A 71 -9.55 0.95 -2.20
N ARG A 72 -9.64 1.89 -1.25
CA ARG A 72 -10.63 2.96 -1.25
C ARG A 72 -10.56 3.82 -2.52
N ASP A 73 -9.34 4.19 -2.92
CA ASP A 73 -9.08 5.22 -3.92
C ASP A 73 -8.91 4.64 -5.34
N SER A 74 -8.80 3.30 -5.48
CA SER A 74 -8.55 2.60 -6.74
C SER A 74 -9.59 2.84 -7.86
N GLY A 75 -10.82 3.24 -7.52
CA GLY A 75 -11.93 3.33 -8.48
C GLY A 75 -12.40 1.97 -9.04
N LEU A 76 -11.88 0.85 -8.52
CA LEU A 76 -12.22 -0.50 -8.98
C LEU A 76 -13.43 -1.08 -8.24
N VAL A 77 -13.98 -2.17 -8.81
CA VAL A 77 -15.09 -2.94 -8.23
C VAL A 77 -14.55 -4.18 -7.54
N TYR A 78 -15.01 -4.42 -6.32
CA TYR A 78 -14.62 -5.54 -5.48
C TYR A 78 -15.78 -6.52 -5.36
N TYR A 79 -15.50 -7.81 -5.42
CA TYR A 79 -16.50 -8.87 -5.32
C TYR A 79 -16.28 -9.70 -4.06
N ARG A 80 -17.38 -9.88 -3.31
CA ARG A 80 -17.40 -10.65 -2.07
C ARG A 80 -18.75 -11.33 -1.91
N ASN A 81 -18.73 -12.65 -1.72
CA ASN A 81 -19.91 -13.47 -1.37
C ASN A 81 -21.13 -13.19 -2.27
N GLY A 82 -20.96 -13.18 -3.59
CA GLY A 82 -22.07 -12.92 -4.52
C GLY A 82 -22.31 -11.45 -4.88
N ALA A 83 -21.73 -10.50 -4.15
CA ALA A 83 -22.03 -9.08 -4.31
C ALA A 83 -20.84 -8.25 -4.81
N LYS A 84 -21.13 -7.25 -5.65
CA LYS A 84 -20.18 -6.25 -6.14
C LYS A 84 -20.25 -5.01 -5.28
N HIS A 85 -19.09 -4.38 -5.07
CA HIS A 85 -18.97 -3.23 -4.21
C HIS A 85 -17.90 -2.25 -4.67
N PRO A 86 -18.12 -0.93 -4.51
CA PRO A 86 -17.09 0.07 -4.77
C PRO A 86 -15.97 0.04 -3.71
N GLY A 87 -14.79 0.53 -4.10
CA GLY A 87 -13.59 0.56 -3.25
C GLY A 87 -13.77 1.21 -1.88
N ASN A 88 -14.55 2.30 -1.80
CA ASN A 88 -14.84 2.96 -0.54
C ASN A 88 -15.50 2.01 0.47
N THR A 89 -16.46 1.23 0.03
CA THR A 89 -17.21 0.30 0.87
C THR A 89 -16.37 -0.95 1.13
N ALA A 90 -15.60 -1.40 0.12
CA ALA A 90 -14.62 -2.47 0.27
C ALA A 90 -13.64 -2.21 1.42
N SER A 91 -13.01 -1.03 1.45
CA SER A 91 -12.05 -0.67 2.50
C SER A 91 -12.68 -0.69 3.91
N LEU A 92 -13.93 -0.21 4.04
CA LEU A 92 -14.65 -0.23 5.30
C LEU A 92 -14.92 -1.65 5.79
N TRP A 93 -15.30 -2.57 4.90
CA TRP A 93 -15.50 -3.96 5.31
C TRP A 93 -14.21 -4.65 5.70
N PHE A 94 -13.09 -4.41 5.02
CA PHE A 94 -11.82 -5.02 5.41
C PHE A 94 -11.35 -4.49 6.76
N ARG A 95 -11.50 -3.18 7.01
CA ARG A 95 -11.27 -2.58 8.32
C ARG A 95 -12.15 -3.20 9.40
N TRP A 96 -13.44 -3.38 9.13
CA TRP A 96 -14.35 -4.05 10.06
C TRP A 96 -13.95 -5.51 10.30
N LYS A 97 -13.65 -6.26 9.23
CA LYS A 97 -13.32 -7.69 9.29
C LYS A 97 -12.05 -7.93 10.10
N MET A 98 -11.02 -7.09 9.93
CA MET A 98 -9.77 -7.12 10.69
C MET A 98 -10.00 -7.00 12.21
N ASN A 99 -11.01 -6.23 12.62
CA ASN A 99 -11.38 -6.02 14.03
C ASN A 99 -12.50 -6.96 14.52
N HIS A 100 -12.93 -7.91 13.68
CA HIS A 100 -14.04 -8.79 14.02
C HIS A 100 -13.64 -9.82 15.07
N ARG A 101 -14.62 -10.32 15.84
CA ARG A 101 -14.39 -11.24 16.97
C ARG A 101 -13.57 -12.50 16.64
N GLN A 102 -13.54 -12.90 15.38
CA GLN A 102 -12.78 -14.05 14.90
C GLN A 102 -11.26 -13.89 15.06
N PHE A 103 -10.75 -12.65 15.10
CA PHE A 103 -9.33 -12.35 15.30
C PHE A 103 -9.03 -11.89 16.74
N ARG A 104 -9.94 -12.09 17.71
CA ARG A 104 -9.69 -11.65 19.11
C ARG A 104 -8.57 -12.43 19.78
N ASN A 105 -8.50 -13.74 19.53
CA ASN A 105 -7.49 -14.62 20.16
C ASN A 105 -6.17 -14.63 19.38
N ASP A 106 -6.23 -14.25 18.10
CA ASP A 106 -5.07 -14.17 17.20
C ASP A 106 -5.23 -12.92 16.31
N PRO A 107 -4.86 -11.74 16.84
CA PRO A 107 -5.05 -10.45 16.17
C PRO A 107 -4.24 -10.33 14.90
N ILE A 108 -4.74 -9.49 13.97
CA ILE A 108 -4.01 -9.09 12.78
C ILE A 108 -2.95 -8.06 13.19
N VAL A 109 -1.69 -8.47 13.21
CA VAL A 109 -0.57 -7.62 13.67
C VAL A 109 0.21 -7.04 12.51
N THR A 110 0.36 -7.82 11.42
CA THR A 110 1.18 -7.44 10.27
C THR A 110 0.34 -7.08 9.05
N ALA A 111 0.93 -6.34 8.12
CA ALA A 111 0.30 -6.09 6.83
C ALA A 111 0.15 -7.38 6.00
N ASP A 112 1.05 -8.34 6.20
CA ASP A 112 0.97 -9.67 5.60
C ASP A 112 -0.24 -10.46 6.13
N ASP A 113 -0.44 -10.48 7.46
CA ASP A 113 -1.66 -11.03 8.09
C ASP A 113 -2.93 -10.40 7.52
N PHE A 114 -2.91 -9.07 7.35
CA PHE A 114 -4.04 -8.36 6.77
C PHE A 114 -4.33 -8.84 5.33
N VAL A 115 -3.31 -8.92 4.48
CA VAL A 115 -3.48 -9.37 3.09
C VAL A 115 -4.00 -10.81 3.04
N HIS A 116 -3.39 -11.74 3.75
CA HIS A 116 -3.72 -13.16 3.64
C HIS A 116 -4.99 -13.54 4.42
N ARG A 117 -5.12 -13.10 5.68
CA ARG A 117 -6.18 -13.56 6.58
C ARG A 117 -7.45 -12.70 6.49
N VAL A 118 -7.30 -11.41 6.14
CA VAL A 118 -8.45 -10.50 6.01
C VAL A 118 -8.92 -10.40 4.57
N CYS A 119 -8.01 -10.24 3.61
CA CYS A 119 -8.36 -9.98 2.22
C CYS A 119 -8.39 -11.22 1.31
N GLY A 120 -7.87 -12.38 1.75
CA GLY A 120 -7.85 -13.62 0.96
C GLY A 120 -9.21 -14.19 0.63
N HIS A 121 -9.96 -14.56 1.65
CA HIS A 121 -11.22 -15.28 1.44
C HIS A 121 -12.25 -15.02 2.53
N SER A 122 -13.48 -15.44 2.25
CA SER A 122 -14.56 -15.48 3.22
C SER A 122 -14.34 -16.60 4.23
N ASN A 123 -14.36 -16.28 5.53
CA ASN A 123 -14.42 -17.32 6.56
C ASN A 123 -15.80 -17.99 6.63
N LYS A 124 -16.83 -17.37 6.04
CA LYS A 124 -18.20 -17.91 6.03
C LYS A 124 -18.43 -18.88 4.87
N THR A 125 -17.93 -18.56 3.68
CA THR A 125 -18.20 -19.32 2.44
C THR A 125 -16.96 -20.02 1.89
N GLY A 126 -15.75 -19.69 2.35
CA GLY A 126 -14.50 -20.18 1.79
C GLY A 126 -14.09 -19.52 0.47
N GLU A 127 -14.99 -18.73 -0.15
CA GLU A 127 -14.74 -18.13 -1.46
C GLU A 127 -13.69 -17.01 -1.40
N PRO A 128 -12.80 -16.92 -2.41
CA PRO A 128 -11.83 -15.84 -2.50
C PRO A 128 -12.51 -14.50 -2.77
N TYR A 129 -11.92 -13.42 -2.24
CA TYR A 129 -12.33 -12.08 -2.63
C TYR A 129 -11.64 -11.68 -3.92
N LEU A 130 -12.39 -11.02 -4.81
CA LEU A 130 -11.91 -10.64 -6.14
C LEU A 130 -11.98 -9.14 -6.34
N VAL A 131 -11.14 -8.63 -7.24
CA VAL A 131 -11.21 -7.26 -7.76
C VAL A 131 -11.32 -7.31 -9.28
N GLN A 132 -12.18 -6.45 -9.83
CA GLN A 132 -12.34 -6.30 -11.26
C GLN A 132 -11.31 -5.28 -11.76
N MET A 133 -10.36 -5.75 -12.55
CA MET A 133 -9.32 -4.95 -13.18
C MET A 133 -9.87 -4.20 -14.39
N ALA A 134 -9.07 -3.26 -14.89
CA ALA A 134 -9.29 -2.66 -16.21
C ALA A 134 -9.43 -3.77 -17.27
N GLY A 135 -10.39 -3.60 -18.20
CA GLY A 135 -10.74 -4.63 -19.18
C GLY A 135 -11.68 -5.72 -18.67
N GLY A 136 -12.18 -5.62 -17.44
CA GLY A 136 -13.25 -6.49 -16.92
C GLY A 136 -12.78 -7.84 -16.36
N ARG A 137 -11.47 -8.11 -16.37
CA ARG A 137 -10.84 -9.31 -15.79
C ARG A 137 -10.96 -9.30 -14.27
N TRP A 138 -11.27 -10.46 -13.68
CA TRP A 138 -11.29 -10.63 -12.22
C TRP A 138 -9.98 -11.23 -11.73
N GLU A 139 -9.41 -10.64 -10.69
CA GLU A 139 -8.18 -11.08 -10.05
C GLU A 139 -8.41 -11.35 -8.56
N SER A 140 -7.60 -12.25 -7.98
CA SER A 140 -7.57 -12.45 -6.52
C SER A 140 -7.12 -11.17 -5.82
N LEU A 141 -7.93 -10.68 -4.88
CA LEU A 141 -7.63 -9.47 -4.13
C LEU A 141 -6.35 -9.62 -3.29
N GLU A 142 -6.17 -10.78 -2.67
CA GLU A 142 -4.96 -11.11 -1.90
C GLU A 142 -3.71 -11.04 -2.79
N ALA A 143 -3.76 -11.65 -3.97
CA ALA A 143 -2.61 -11.63 -4.88
C ALA A 143 -2.27 -10.21 -5.37
N VAL A 144 -3.29 -9.38 -5.57
CA VAL A 144 -3.12 -7.96 -5.95
C VAL A 144 -2.50 -7.18 -4.78
N LEU A 145 -3.04 -7.29 -3.57
CA LEU A 145 -2.55 -6.57 -2.40
C LEU A 145 -1.18 -7.05 -1.92
N ALA A 146 -0.85 -8.33 -2.09
CA ALA A 146 0.49 -8.86 -1.80
C ALA A 146 1.54 -8.22 -2.71
N ARG A 147 1.23 -8.06 -4.00
CA ARG A 147 2.10 -7.33 -4.94
C ARG A 147 2.23 -5.86 -4.58
N GLU A 148 1.15 -5.24 -4.11
CA GLU A 148 1.17 -3.85 -3.65
C GLU A 148 2.02 -3.66 -2.39
N LEU A 149 1.85 -4.54 -1.41
CA LEU A 149 2.64 -4.54 -0.19
C LEU A 149 4.14 -4.73 -0.48
N LYS A 150 4.48 -5.62 -1.43
CA LYS A 150 5.88 -5.82 -1.86
C LYS A 150 6.46 -4.56 -2.50
N PHE A 151 5.71 -3.87 -3.36
CA PHE A 151 6.14 -2.63 -3.99
C PHE A 151 6.36 -1.52 -2.95
N LEU A 152 5.44 -1.35 -2.01
CA LEU A 152 5.61 -0.44 -0.89
C LEU A 152 6.86 -0.78 -0.06
N ALA A 153 7.08 -2.07 0.24
CA ALA A 153 8.24 -2.51 1.02
C ALA A 153 9.56 -2.19 0.30
N GLN A 154 9.63 -2.41 -1.02
CA GLN A 154 10.80 -2.02 -1.82
C GLN A 154 11.02 -0.51 -1.78
N ALA A 155 9.97 0.29 -1.94
CA ALA A 155 10.04 1.74 -1.89
C ALA A 155 10.51 2.28 -0.51
N ILE A 156 10.09 1.65 0.59
CA ILE A 156 10.55 1.95 1.95
C ILE A 156 12.06 1.67 2.09
N LEU A 157 12.50 0.49 1.63
CA LEU A 157 13.90 0.08 1.70
C LEU A 157 14.81 1.01 0.89
N SER A 158 14.40 1.35 -0.35
CA SER A 158 15.18 2.24 -1.22
C SER A 158 15.36 3.65 -0.66
N ARG A 159 14.50 4.10 0.27
CA ARG A 159 14.60 5.40 0.95
C ARG A 159 15.34 5.36 2.29
N GLY A 160 15.70 4.18 2.78
CA GLY A 160 16.27 4.04 4.12
C GLY A 160 15.28 4.41 5.24
N ILE A 161 13.97 4.29 5.00
CA ILE A 161 12.95 4.51 6.03
C ILE A 161 12.98 3.36 7.04
N THR A 162 12.96 3.68 8.32
CA THR A 162 13.05 2.68 9.40
C THR A 162 11.72 1.95 9.58
N MET A 163 11.73 0.61 9.57
CA MET A 163 10.54 -0.21 9.83
C MET A 163 10.41 -0.56 11.31
N ILE A 164 9.22 -0.35 11.87
CA ILE A 164 8.87 -0.68 13.25
C ILE A 164 7.89 -1.85 13.24
N SER A 165 8.38 -3.05 13.49
CA SER A 165 7.64 -4.32 13.33
C SER A 165 6.68 -4.65 14.48
N LYS A 166 6.73 -3.90 15.58
CA LYS A 166 5.97 -4.14 16.82
C LYS A 166 5.82 -2.83 17.58
N PRO A 167 4.72 -2.55 18.31
CA PRO A 167 4.74 -1.43 19.24
C PRO A 167 5.89 -1.67 20.22
N ALA A 168 6.86 -0.76 20.22
CA ALA A 168 7.82 -0.66 21.29
C ALA A 168 7.03 -0.58 22.60
N GLU A 169 7.30 -1.48 23.54
CA GLU A 169 6.90 -1.25 24.93
C GLU A 169 7.42 0.13 25.29
N ILE A 170 6.50 1.07 25.51
CA ILE A 170 6.83 2.36 26.11
C ILE A 170 7.27 2.02 27.53
N SER A 171 8.58 1.90 27.73
CA SER A 171 9.18 1.82 29.05
C SER A 171 8.94 3.16 29.74
N HIS A 172 7.82 3.27 30.46
CA HIS A 172 7.62 4.34 31.42
C HIS A 172 8.65 4.17 32.54
N THR A 173 9.77 4.87 32.43
CA THR A 173 10.63 5.13 33.58
C THR A 173 9.84 5.99 34.57
N LYS A 174 9.44 5.34 35.65
CA LYS A 174 8.84 5.96 36.83
C LYS A 174 9.85 6.90 37.46
N THR A 175 9.76 8.20 37.18
CA THR A 175 10.47 9.23 37.95
C THR A 175 9.58 9.66 39.11
N THR A 176 9.87 9.08 40.28
CA THR A 176 9.44 9.54 41.59
C THR A 176 9.99 10.94 41.84
N GLN A 177 9.11 11.93 42.05
CA GLN A 177 9.49 13.21 42.64
C GLN A 177 8.30 13.82 43.39
N ASP A 178 7.87 13.12 44.44
CA ASP A 178 7.09 13.72 45.53
C ASP A 178 7.99 13.75 46.77
N ALA A 179 8.63 14.89 47.00
CA ALA A 179 9.02 15.28 48.35
C ALA A 179 9.31 16.78 48.42
N VAL A 180 8.61 17.41 49.39
CA VAL A 180 9.10 18.45 50.31
C VAL A 180 8.42 19.84 50.22
N SER A 181 7.61 20.07 51.28
CA SER A 181 7.31 21.34 51.98
C SER A 181 6.33 22.29 51.32
N SER A 182 5.40 22.94 52.03
CA SER A 182 5.37 23.41 53.43
C SER A 182 3.91 23.83 53.72
N SER A 183 3.23 23.39 54.79
CA SER A 183 3.24 23.91 56.16
C SER A 183 2.02 24.77 56.52
N ALA A 184 1.41 24.42 57.66
CA ALA A 184 0.58 25.20 58.60
C ALA A 184 -0.77 25.77 58.08
N ALA A 185 -1.89 25.79 58.81
CA ALA A 185 -2.18 25.68 60.24
C ALA A 185 -3.62 25.11 60.40
N ARG A 186 -3.89 24.15 61.29
CA ARG A 186 -4.37 24.34 62.68
C ARG A 186 -5.53 25.36 62.79
N MET A 187 -6.75 24.89 63.16
CA MET A 187 -7.26 24.94 64.55
C MET A 187 -8.82 25.12 64.67
N ILE A 188 -9.55 24.00 64.89
CA ILE A 188 -10.67 23.73 65.85
C ILE A 188 -12.03 24.51 65.67
N PRO A 189 -13.18 24.18 66.34
CA PRO A 189 -14.23 23.19 65.96
C PRO A 189 -15.71 23.67 66.09
N SER A 190 -16.63 22.70 65.90
CA SER A 190 -17.86 22.48 66.70
C SER A 190 -19.16 23.21 66.33
N GLY A 191 -20.25 22.44 66.33
CA GLY A 191 -21.66 22.90 66.22
C GLY A 191 -22.48 21.92 65.36
N THR A 192 -22.93 20.77 65.87
CA THR A 192 -24.17 20.55 66.66
C THR A 192 -25.46 20.63 65.82
N ALA A 193 -26.11 19.46 65.69
CA ALA A 193 -27.55 19.15 65.59
C ALA A 193 -28.53 20.13 64.91
N ALA A 194 -29.20 19.66 63.86
CA ALA A 194 -30.63 19.27 63.87
C ALA A 194 -30.98 18.59 62.54
#